data_AF-A0A2U1L3P3-F1
#
_entry.id   AF-A0A2U1L3P3-F1
#
_cell.length_a   1.000
_cell.length_b   1.000
_cell.length_c   1.000
_cell.angle_alpha   90.00
_cell.angle_beta   90.00
_cell.angle_gamma   90.00
#
_symmetry.space_group_name_H-M   'P 1'
#
loop_
_entity.id
_entity.type
_entity.pdbx_description
1 polymer ?
#
loop_
_entity_poly.entity_id
_entity_poly.type
_entity_poly.pdbx_seq_one_letter_code
_entity_poly.pdbx_strand_id
1 'polypeptide(L)'
;MHGKSGDTIFLGQYLFTGSETTSVWLEVKEVKGNDVVCLIKNSDVLAETLYTLHASQIHIDLPTLNDKDKEVISTWGVKNNVDFLSLSHTRSGQDYLEVKVLVEKQYFESQYLPLKLVHHSN
;
A
#
# COMPACT_ATOMS: atom_id res chain seq x y z
N MET A 1 -11.60 3.41 -3.01
CA MET A 1 -11.98 2.31 -2.12
C MET A 1 -13.46 2.03 -2.36
N HIS A 2 -13.79 0.89 -2.99
CA HIS A 2 -15.17 0.50 -3.22
C HIS A 2 -15.65 -0.42 -2.09
N GLY A 3 -15.83 0.15 -0.89
CA GLY A 3 -16.43 -0.58 0.22
C GLY A 3 -17.93 -0.80 -0.01
N LYS A 4 -18.45 -1.93 0.44
CA LYS A 4 -19.89 -2.23 0.46
C LYS A 4 -20.36 -2.35 1.91
N SER A 5 -21.68 -2.20 2.10
CA SER A 5 -22.30 -2.46 3.40
C SER A 5 -21.94 -3.86 3.89
N GLY A 6 -21.52 -3.95 5.16
CA GLY A 6 -21.07 -5.18 5.81
C GLY A 6 -19.55 -5.41 5.78
N ASP A 7 -18.78 -4.62 5.02
CA ASP A 7 -17.33 -4.74 5.04
C ASP A 7 -16.76 -4.35 6.41
N THR A 8 -15.64 -4.98 6.77
CA THR A 8 -14.97 -4.74 8.04
C THR A 8 -13.69 -3.93 7.81
N ILE A 9 -13.56 -2.84 8.56
CA ILE A 9 -12.39 -1.98 8.58
C ILE A 9 -11.76 -2.10 9.96
N PHE A 10 -10.48 -2.46 9.99
CA PHE A 10 -9.64 -2.41 11.17
C PHE A 10 -8.86 -1.10 11.18
N LEU A 11 -8.76 -0.48 12.35
CA LEU A 11 -7.94 0.69 12.57
C LEU A 11 -7.17 0.52 13.87
N GLY A 12 -5.84 0.45 13.78
CA GLY A 12 -4.95 0.19 14.89
C GLY A 12 -3.71 1.06 14.86
N GLN A 13 -3.10 1.27 16.03
CA GLN A 13 -1.77 1.85 16.08
C GLN A 13 -0.76 0.88 15.50
N TYR A 14 0.11 1.42 14.66
CA TYR A 14 1.14 0.73 13.88
C TYR A 14 1.61 -0.63 14.47
N LEU A 15 1.24 -1.71 13.76
CA LEU A 15 1.43 -3.14 14.08
C LEU A 15 2.87 -3.60 14.44
N PHE A 16 3.87 -2.71 14.40
CA PHE A 16 5.29 -3.08 14.50
C PHE A 16 5.79 -3.27 15.93
N THR A 17 5.13 -2.69 16.94
CA THR A 17 5.60 -2.80 18.34
C THR A 17 5.10 -4.05 19.05
N GLY A 18 4.18 -4.83 18.44
CA GLY A 18 3.52 -5.96 19.10
C GLY A 18 2.69 -5.57 20.34
N SER A 19 2.55 -4.27 20.60
CA SER A 19 1.80 -3.70 21.73
C SER A 19 0.58 -2.94 21.21
N GLU A 20 -0.27 -3.61 20.42
CA GLU A 20 -1.57 -3.03 20.10
C GLU A 20 -2.42 -3.01 21.36
N THR A 21 -2.44 -1.87 22.04
CA THR A 21 -3.32 -1.64 23.20
C THR A 21 -4.53 -0.80 22.83
N THR A 22 -4.54 -0.20 21.64
CA THR A 22 -5.61 0.65 21.13
C THR A 22 -5.98 0.28 19.69
N SER A 23 -7.09 -0.43 19.50
CA SER A 23 -7.59 -0.78 18.16
C SER A 23 -9.10 -0.72 18.08
N VAL A 24 -9.63 -0.29 16.95
CA VAL A 24 -11.07 -0.25 16.69
C VAL A 24 -11.42 -1.03 15.44
N TRP A 25 -12.51 -1.77 15.55
CA TRP A 25 -13.16 -2.50 14.47
C TRP A 25 -14.41 -1.74 14.07
N LEU A 26 -14.55 -1.54 12.76
CA LEU A 26 -15.64 -0.78 12.15
C LEU A 26 -16.36 -1.67 11.13
N GLU A 27 -17.69 -1.64 11.14
CA GLU A 27 -18.52 -2.28 10.13
C GLU A 27 -19.14 -1.21 9.24
N VAL A 28 -18.89 -1.28 7.93
CA VAL A 28 -19.44 -0.32 6.96
C VAL A 28 -20.95 -0.47 6.91
N LYS A 29 -21.69 0.61 7.17
CA LYS A 29 -23.16 0.66 7.05
C LYS A 29 -23.59 1.19 5.71
N GLU A 30 -22.95 2.24 5.24
CA GLU A 30 -23.26 2.86 3.95
C GLU A 30 -22.06 3.64 3.41
N VAL A 31 -22.00 3.76 2.08
CA VAL A 31 -21.04 4.61 1.38
C VAL A 31 -21.81 5.72 0.68
N LYS A 32 -21.50 6.97 1.02
CA LYS A 32 -22.15 8.19 0.54
C LYS A 32 -21.13 9.02 -0.23
N GLY A 33 -20.98 8.72 -1.52
CA GLY A 33 -19.95 9.39 -2.35
C GLY A 33 -18.55 9.08 -1.82
N ASN A 34 -17.89 10.09 -1.27
CA ASN A 34 -16.54 9.96 -0.69
C ASN A 34 -16.54 9.62 0.81
N ASP A 35 -17.71 9.66 1.46
CA ASP A 35 -17.83 9.39 2.89
C ASP A 35 -18.26 7.93 3.14
N VAL A 36 -17.64 7.29 4.13
CA VAL A 36 -17.99 5.94 4.58
C VAL A 36 -18.54 6.03 5.99
N VAL A 37 -19.79 5.65 6.17
CA VAL A 37 -20.44 5.62 7.49
C VAL A 37 -20.27 4.24 8.09
N CYS A 38 -19.66 4.18 9.28
CA CYS A 38 -19.34 2.94 9.96
C CYS A 38 -20.04 2.83 11.31
N LEU A 39 -20.36 1.59 11.70
CA LEU A 39 -20.72 1.23 13.06
C LEU A 39 -19.48 0.74 13.80
N ILE A 40 -19.21 1.34 14.97
CA ILE A 40 -18.13 0.91 15.86
C ILE A 40 -18.50 -0.44 16.50
N LYS A 41 -17.61 -1.42 16.41
CA LYS A 41 -17.81 -2.79 16.94
C LYS A 41 -17.16 -3.01 18.30
N ASN A 42 -16.18 -2.19 18.67
CA ASN A 42 -15.57 -2.16 20.00
C ASN A 42 -15.12 -0.73 20.35
N SER A 43 -15.11 -0.41 21.64
CA SER A 43 -14.70 0.90 22.13
C SER A 43 -13.23 0.90 22.51
N ASP A 44 -12.49 1.88 22.00
CA ASP A 44 -11.10 2.12 22.33
C ASP A 44 -10.75 3.60 22.09
N VAL A 45 -9.62 4.08 22.62
CA VAL A 45 -9.19 5.47 22.48
C VAL A 45 -8.10 5.59 21.43
N LEU A 46 -8.38 6.36 20.38
CA LEU A 46 -7.42 6.73 19.35
C LEU A 46 -6.75 8.06 19.73
N ALA A 47 -5.69 8.00 20.56
CA ALA A 47 -5.02 9.19 21.11
C ALA A 47 -3.82 9.74 20.30
N GLU A 48 -3.34 9.02 19.30
CA GLU A 48 -2.12 9.33 18.53
C GLU A 48 -2.45 9.83 17.11
N THR A 49 -1.43 10.18 16.32
CA THR A 49 -1.63 10.77 14.98
C THR A 49 -1.50 9.78 13.81
N LEU A 50 -0.88 8.61 14.01
CA LEU A 50 -0.62 7.64 12.94
C LEU A 50 -1.31 6.30 13.20
N TYR A 51 -2.18 5.93 12.28
CA TYR A 51 -2.93 4.67 12.33
C TYR A 51 -2.77 3.89 11.04
N THR A 52 -2.74 2.57 11.17
CA THR A 52 -2.88 1.67 10.04
C THR A 52 -4.35 1.37 9.86
N LEU A 53 -4.87 1.72 8.68
CA LEU A 53 -6.20 1.30 8.26
C LEU A 53 -6.07 0.06 7.38
N HIS A 54 -6.71 -1.02 7.79
CA HIS A 54 -6.80 -2.25 7.01
C HIS A 54 -8.26 -2.55 6.70
N ALA A 55 -8.61 -2.53 5.41
CA ALA A 55 -9.96 -2.82 4.95
C ALA A 55 -9.98 -4.20 4.26
N SER A 56 -10.59 -5.18 4.92
CA SER A 56 -10.59 -6.56 4.44
C SER A 56 -11.51 -6.73 3.23
N GLN A 57 -11.04 -7.48 2.23
CA GLN A 57 -11.80 -7.81 1.01
C GLN A 57 -12.20 -6.61 0.14
N ILE A 58 -11.57 -5.45 0.33
CA ILE A 58 -11.82 -4.28 -0.51
C ILE A 58 -10.72 -4.15 -1.57
N HIS A 59 -11.14 -3.98 -2.82
CA HIS A 59 -10.23 -3.65 -3.90
C HIS A 59 -9.78 -2.19 -3.77
N ILE A 60 -8.47 -1.97 -3.78
CA ILE A 60 -7.85 -0.65 -3.71
C ILE A 60 -7.28 -0.35 -5.10
N ASP A 61 -7.92 0.59 -5.81
CA ASP A 61 -7.52 1.06 -7.14
C ASP A 61 -6.35 2.05 -7.13
N LEU A 62 -5.40 1.88 -6.21
CA LEU A 62 -4.19 2.72 -6.17
C LEU A 62 -3.08 2.05 -6.97
N PRO A 63 -2.31 2.79 -7.78
CA PRO A 63 -1.17 2.23 -8.47
C PRO A 63 -0.15 1.71 -7.46
N THR A 64 0.59 0.66 -7.84
CA THR A 64 1.64 0.08 -6.99
C THR A 64 2.78 1.05 -6.71
N LEU A 65 3.09 1.95 -7.67
CA LEU A 65 4.05 3.03 -7.50
C LEU A 65 3.35 4.39 -7.63
N ASN A 66 3.57 5.26 -6.66
CA ASN A 66 3.21 6.67 -6.77
C ASN A 66 4.28 7.45 -7.55
N ASP A 67 4.04 8.73 -7.83
CA ASP A 67 4.97 9.53 -8.62
C ASP A 67 6.30 9.81 -7.91
N LYS A 68 6.31 9.85 -6.56
CA LYS A 68 7.52 9.97 -5.75
C LYS A 68 8.40 8.73 -5.89
N ASP A 69 7.79 7.53 -5.90
CA ASP A 69 8.52 6.28 -6.06
C ASP A 69 9.22 6.25 -7.42
N LYS A 70 8.51 6.65 -8.49
CA LYS A 70 9.06 6.74 -9.86
C LYS A 70 10.20 7.76 -9.97
N GLU A 71 10.06 8.92 -9.32
CA GLU A 71 11.11 9.94 -9.23
C GLU A 71 12.37 9.38 -8.55
N VAL A 72 12.22 8.72 -7.41
CA VAL A 72 13.36 8.16 -6.66
C VAL A 72 14.05 7.04 -7.44
N ILE A 73 13.29 6.14 -8.08
CA ILE A 73 13.85 5.06 -8.90
C ILE A 73 14.66 5.65 -10.07
N SER A 74 14.11 6.64 -10.78
CA SER A 74 14.75 7.25 -11.96
C SER A 74 15.97 8.12 -11.64
N THR A 75 15.98 8.80 -10.50
CA THR A 75 17.06 9.74 -10.15
C THR A 75 18.11 9.10 -9.25
N TRP A 76 17.68 8.55 -8.12
CA TRP A 76 18.57 7.98 -7.12
C TRP A 76 18.86 6.51 -7.40
N GLY A 77 17.86 5.71 -7.77
CA GLY A 77 18.02 4.27 -8.03
C GLY A 77 19.02 4.00 -9.16
N VAL A 78 18.78 4.60 -10.33
CA VAL A 78 19.67 4.48 -11.50
C VAL A 78 21.09 4.98 -11.19
N LYS A 79 21.22 6.14 -10.53
CA LYS A 79 22.53 6.72 -10.18
C LYS A 79 23.36 5.81 -9.27
N ASN A 80 22.71 5.08 -8.38
CA ASN A 80 23.38 4.20 -7.42
C ASN A 80 23.48 2.75 -7.92
N ASN A 81 23.02 2.44 -9.13
CA ASN A 81 23.00 1.09 -9.70
C ASN A 81 22.47 0.06 -8.69
N VAL A 82 21.28 0.31 -8.15
CA VAL A 82 20.66 -0.59 -7.16
C VAL A 82 20.45 -1.98 -7.77
N ASP A 83 20.69 -3.02 -6.98
CA ASP A 83 20.55 -4.40 -7.45
C ASP A 83 19.13 -4.96 -7.29
N PHE A 84 18.42 -4.48 -6.27
CA PHE A 84 17.10 -4.96 -5.87
C PHE A 84 16.12 -3.81 -5.63
N LEU A 85 14.89 -4.00 -6.12
CA LEU A 85 13.75 -3.15 -5.78
C LEU A 85 12.67 -4.01 -5.14
N SER A 86 12.39 -3.75 -3.86
CA SER A 86 11.34 -4.43 -3.11
C SER A 86 10.02 -3.69 -3.28
N LEU A 87 9.01 -4.37 -3.83
CA LEU A 87 7.69 -3.79 -4.06
C LEU A 87 6.78 -4.10 -2.87
N SER A 88 6.35 -3.03 -2.21
CA SER A 88 5.35 -3.10 -1.14
C SER A 88 3.94 -3.09 -1.71
N HIS A 89 3.03 -3.85 -1.12
CA HIS A 89 1.61 -3.88 -1.49
C HIS A 89 1.30 -4.29 -2.94
N THR A 90 2.14 -5.13 -3.56
CA THR A 90 1.83 -5.76 -4.86
C THR A 90 0.60 -6.64 -4.75
N ARG A 91 -0.47 -6.32 -5.49
CA ARG A 91 -1.79 -7.00 -5.37
C ARG A 91 -2.00 -8.05 -6.45
N SER A 92 -1.31 -7.91 -7.57
CA SER A 92 -1.49 -8.74 -8.75
C SER A 92 -0.21 -8.92 -9.56
N GLY A 93 -0.20 -9.88 -10.49
CA GLY A 93 0.90 -10.00 -11.46
C GLY A 93 0.98 -8.80 -12.42
N GLN A 94 -0.12 -8.09 -12.64
CA GLN A 94 -0.16 -6.90 -13.49
C GLN A 94 0.66 -5.76 -12.88
N ASP A 95 0.58 -5.57 -11.57
CA ASP A 95 1.39 -4.60 -10.83
C ASP A 95 2.89 -4.84 -11.06
N TYR A 96 3.31 -6.10 -11.01
CA TYR A 96 4.70 -6.47 -11.28
C TYR A 96 5.12 -6.13 -12.71
N LEU A 97 4.26 -6.43 -13.70
CA LEU A 97 4.54 -6.14 -15.10
C LEU A 97 4.67 -4.64 -15.37
N GLU A 98 3.81 -3.82 -14.78
CA GLU A 98 3.85 -2.37 -14.91
C GLU A 98 5.15 -1.78 -14.36
N VAL A 99 5.56 -2.23 -13.18
CA VAL A 99 6.84 -1.82 -12.58
C VAL A 99 8.01 -2.28 -13.44
N LYS A 100 7.97 -3.54 -13.91
CA LYS A 100 9.02 -4.11 -14.75
C LYS A 100 9.24 -3.29 -16.02
N VAL A 101 8.17 -2.95 -16.74
CA VAL A 101 8.24 -2.13 -17.97
C VAL A 101 8.83 -0.74 -17.68
N LEU A 102 8.42 -0.11 -16.56
CA LEU A 102 8.95 1.20 -16.16
C LEU A 102 10.45 1.14 -15.87
N VAL A 103 10.89 0.14 -15.10
CA VAL A 103 12.28 -0.04 -14.72
C VAL A 103 13.14 -0.40 -15.93
N GLU A 104 12.70 -1.33 -16.78
CA GLU A 104 13.42 -1.71 -18.00
C GLU A 104 13.66 -0.51 -18.91
N LYS A 105 12.65 0.35 -19.10
CA LYS A 105 12.81 1.59 -19.88
C LYS A 105 13.90 2.50 -19.31
N GLN A 106 13.90 2.73 -17.99
CA GLN A 106 14.84 3.66 -17.35
C GLN A 106 16.29 3.12 -17.34
N TYR A 107 16.48 1.82 -17.10
CA TYR A 107 17.80 1.20 -17.00
C TYR A 107 18.40 0.88 -18.37
N PHE A 108 17.57 0.57 -19.37
CA PHE A 108 18.01 0.37 -20.76
C PHE A 108 18.58 1.66 -21.36
N GLU A 109 17.93 2.80 -21.13
CA GLU A 109 18.44 4.13 -21.53
C GLU A 109 19.78 4.46 -20.85
N SER A 110 20.06 3.86 -19.70
CA SER A 110 21.20 4.18 -18.84
C SER A 110 22.36 3.17 -18.92
N GLN A 111 22.28 2.13 -19.76
CA GLN A 111 23.29 1.06 -19.94
C GLN A 111 23.63 0.23 -18.68
N TYR A 112 22.77 0.20 -17.67
CA TYR A 112 22.97 -0.59 -16.45
C TYR A 112 22.39 -2.01 -16.58
N LEU A 113 22.87 -2.94 -15.74
CA LEU A 113 22.34 -4.30 -15.64
C LEU A 113 20.86 -4.29 -15.21
N PRO A 114 20.05 -5.29 -15.61
CA PRO A 114 18.64 -5.32 -15.27
C PRO A 114 18.43 -5.50 -13.76
N LEU A 115 17.69 -4.57 -13.17
CA LEU A 115 17.28 -4.55 -11.77
C LEU A 115 16.44 -5.79 -11.42
N LYS A 116 16.71 -6.42 -10.27
CA LYS A 116 15.89 -7.54 -9.77
C LYS A 116 14.73 -7.02 -8.94
N LEU A 117 13.51 -7.31 -9.39
CA LEU A 117 12.30 -7.05 -8.63
C LEU A 117 12.08 -8.15 -7.58
N VAL A 118 11.88 -7.76 -6.32
CA VAL A 118 11.55 -8.66 -5.23
C VAL A 118 10.17 -8.27 -4.71
N HIS A 119 9.29 -9.26 -4.56
CA HIS A 119 8.02 -9.05 -3.89
C HIS A 119 7.97 -9.90 -2.62
N HIS A 120 7.36 -9.36 -1.58
CA HIS A 120 6.94 -10.14 -0.42
C HIS A 120 5.42 -10.24 -0.46
N SER A 121 4.90 -11.46 -0.50
CA SER A 121 3.51 -11.71 -0.16
C SER A 121 3.34 -11.44 1.32
N ASN A 122 2.48 -10.49 1.69
CA ASN A 122 1.92 -10.46 3.05
C ASN A 122 0.85 -11.54 3.20
#